data_AF-A0A831PLS6-F1
#
_entry.id   AF-A0A831PLS6-F1
#
_cell.length_a   1.000
_cell.length_b   1.000
_cell.length_c   1.000
_cell.angle_alpha   90.00
_cell.angle_beta   90.00
_cell.angle_gamma   90.00
#
_symmetry.space_group_name_H-M   'P 1'
#
loop_
_entity.id
_entity.type
_entity.pdbx_description
1 polymer ?
#
loop_
_entity_poly.entity_id
_entity_poly.type
_entity_poly.pdbx_seq_one_letter_code
_entity_poly.pdbx_strand_id
1 'polypeptide(L)' 'PFFVRTHRAFIINLKKIKSKKGNSLGYRLRLQGTDSEIPVSRNNTRNFSQLLKQFS' A
#
# COMPACT_ATOMS: atom_id res chain seq x y z
N PRO A 1 -0.01 3.55 13.90
CA PRO A 1 0.59 2.25 13.50
C PRO A 1 1.09 2.30 12.04
N PHE A 2 2.36 1.93 11.80
CA PHE A 2 2.97 2.01 10.45
C PHE A 2 2.78 0.75 9.61
N PHE A 3 2.31 -0.36 10.20
CA PHE A 3 2.03 -1.60 9.48
C PHE A 3 0.54 -1.69 9.13
N VAL A 4 0.23 -2.01 7.87
CA VAL A 4 -1.14 -2.07 7.34
C VAL A 4 -1.33 -3.33 6.51
N ARG A 5 -2.46 -4.01 6.70
CA ARG A 5 -2.89 -5.10 5.81
C ARG A 5 -3.56 -4.50 4.57
N THR A 6 -2.89 -4.54 3.42
CA THR A 6 -3.40 -3.98 2.16
C THR A 6 -4.14 -5.00 1.31
N HIS A 7 -3.85 -6.28 1.51
CA HIS A 7 -4.45 -7.42 0.82
C HIS A 7 -4.50 -8.61 1.78
N ARG A 8 -5.37 -9.60 1.52
CA ARG A 8 -5.52 -10.76 2.43
C ARG A 8 -4.20 -11.49 2.72
N ALA A 9 -3.28 -11.49 1.75
CA ALA A 9 -1.97 -12.13 1.85
C ALA A 9 -0.81 -11.19 2.22
N PHE A 10 -1.05 -9.88 2.43
CA PHE A 10 0.04 -8.91 2.59
C PHE A 10 -0.20 -7.92 3.73
N ILE A 11 0.82 -7.77 4.57
CA ILE A 11 0.99 -6.68 5.53
C ILE A 11 2.25 -5.91 5.10
N ILE A 12 2.18 -4.59 5.05
CA ILE A 12 3.27 -3.73 4.59
C ILE A 12 3.57 -2.63 5.59
N ASN A 13 4.82 -2.14 5.60
CA ASN A 13 5.23 -0.97 6.36
C ASN A 13 5.09 0.29 5.49
N LEU A 14 4.25 1.23 5.92
CA LEU A 14 3.99 2.50 5.23
C LEU A 14 5.28 3.33 5.04
N LYS A 15 6.21 3.27 6.00
CA LYS A 15 7.49 4.00 5.93
C LYS A 15 8.45 3.47 4.86
N LYS A 16 8.17 2.30 4.29
CA LYS A 16 9.02 1.65 3.29
C LYS A 16 8.44 1.73 1.89
N ILE A 17 7.33 2.45 1.69
CA ILE A 17 6.74 2.66 0.37
C ILE A 17 7.65 3.58 -0.45
N LYS A 18 8.07 3.09 -1.61
CA LYS A 18 8.84 3.84 -2.60
C LYS A 18 7.92 4.56 -3.58
N SER A 19 6.88 3.88 -4.05
CA SER A 19 5.86 4.47 -4.94
C SER A 19 4.59 3.64 -4.98
N LYS A 20 3.50 4.26 -5.45
CA LYS A 20 2.24 3.56 -5.81
C LYS A 20 1.90 3.82 -7.27
N LYS A 21 1.30 2.83 -7.92
CA LYS A 21 0.68 2.92 -9.25
C LYS A 21 -0.78 2.49 -9.18
N GLY A 22 -1.64 3.08 -10.01
CA GLY A 22 -3.06 2.75 -10.10
C GLY A 22 -3.99 3.79 -9.47
N ASN A 23 -5.29 3.52 -9.49
CA ASN A 23 -6.36 4.42 -9.07
C ASN A 23 -7.32 3.73 -8.08
N SER A 24 -8.53 4.26 -7.93
CA SER A 24 -9.56 3.70 -7.04
C SER A 24 -9.93 2.24 -7.34
N LEU A 25 -9.67 1.73 -8.55
CA LEU A 25 -9.90 0.34 -8.94
C LEU A 25 -8.80 -0.64 -8.48
N GLY A 26 -7.74 -0.13 -7.84
CA GLY A 26 -6.66 -0.93 -7.26
C GLY A 26 -5.32 -0.21 -7.30
N TYR A 27 -4.47 -0.47 -6.30
CA TYR A 27 -3.09 0.00 -6.28
C TYR A 27 -2.09 -1.14 -6.39
N ARG A 28 -0.93 -0.83 -6.95
CA ARG A 28 0.29 -1.63 -6.91
C ARG A 28 1.37 -0.81 -6.22
N LEU A 29 1.94 -1.36 -5.15
CA LEU A 29 2.96 -0.69 -4.33
C LEU A 29 4.34 -1.26 -4.67
N ARG A 30 5.33 -0.37 -4.69
CA ARG A 30 6.74 -0.74 -4.64
C ARG A 30 7.31 -0.36 -3.29
N LEU A 31 8.03 -1.28 -2.66
CA LEU A 31 8.69 -1.07 -1.37
C LEU A 31 10.20 -0.91 -1.57
N GLN A 32 10.87 -0.30 -0.60
CA GLN A 32 12.33 -0.31 -0.54
C GLN A 32 12.83 -1.72 -0.21
N GLY A 33 13.90 -2.16 -0.88
CA GLY A 33 14.56 -3.45 -0.62
C GLY A 33 13.91 -4.67 -1.30
N THR A 34 12.92 -4.46 -2.17
CA THR A 34 12.37 -5.53 -3.01
C THR A 34 11.84 -4.95 -4.33
N ASP A 35 12.01 -5.71 -5.42
CA ASP A 35 11.42 -5.40 -6.71
C ASP A 35 10.00 -5.97 -6.87
N SER A 36 9.51 -6.69 -5.85
CA SER A 36 8.16 -7.26 -5.86
C SER A 36 7.11 -6.16 -5.77
N GLU A 37 6.10 -6.26 -6.64
CA GLU A 37 4.94 -5.38 -6.56
C GLU A 37 3.85 -5.96 -5.67
N ILE A 38 3.41 -5.18 -4.69
CA ILE A 38 2.40 -5.60 -3.73
C ILE A 38 1.04 -5.02 -4.12
N PRO A 39 0.00 -5.85 -4.34
CA PRO A 39 -1.33 -5.36 -4.62
C PRO A 39 -2.01 -4.81 -3.36
N VAL A 40 -2.80 -3.76 -3.54
CA VAL A 40 -3.80 -3.29 -2.57
C VAL A 40 -5.17 -3.69 -3.11
N SER A 41 -5.96 -4.39 -2.30
CA SER A 41 -7.30 -4.80 -2.71
C SER A 41 -8.20 -3.59 -2.93
N ARG A 42 -9.18 -3.71 -3.84
CA ARG A 42 -10.17 -2.65 -4.12
C ARG A 42 -10.85 -2.13 -2.86
N ASN A 43 -11.25 -3.04 -1.98
CA ASN A 43 -11.93 -2.69 -0.73
C ASN A 43 -11.00 -1.91 0.24
N ASN A 44 -9.69 -2.04 0.10
CA ASN A 44 -8.70 -1.37 0.97
C ASN A 44 -8.12 -0.09 0.36
N THR A 45 -8.38 0.25 -0.91
CA THR A 45 -7.76 1.42 -1.56
C THR A 45 -8.07 2.73 -0.85
N ARG A 46 -9.32 2.91 -0.38
CA ARG A 46 -9.75 4.11 0.35
C ARG A 46 -9.00 4.26 1.68
N ASN A 47 -9.05 3.22 2.52
CA ASN A 47 -8.38 3.21 3.82
C ASN A 47 -6.87 3.40 3.66
N PHE A 48 -6.25 2.64 2.74
CA PHE A 48 -4.83 2.77 2.43
C PHE A 48 -4.45 4.21 2.03
N SER A 49 -5.25 4.87 1.19
CA SER A 49 -4.95 6.25 0.76
C SER A 49 -5.04 7.26 1.90
N GLN A 50 -5.97 7.08 2.83
CA GLN A 50 -6.09 7.94 4.02
C GLN A 50 -4.91 7.74 4.95
N LEU A 51 -4.54 6.49 5.25
CA LEU A 51 -3.37 6.18 6.06
C LEU A 51 -2.09 6.70 5.39
N LEU A 52 -1.92 6.50 4.09
CA LEU A 52 -0.75 7.00 3.38
C LEU A 52 -0.62 8.52 3.49
N LYS A 53 -1.72 9.28 3.36
CA LYS A 53 -1.71 10.74 3.57
C LYS A 53 -1.35 11.15 4.99
N GLN A 54 -1.77 10.38 6.00
CA GLN A 54 -1.47 10.66 7.41
C GLN A 54 0.01 10.42 7.75
N PHE A 55 0.68 9.54 7.02
CA PHE A 55 2.06 9.13 7.26
C PHE A 55 3.05 9.59 6.17
N SER A 56 2.60 10.44 5.24
CA SER A 56 3.41 11.03 4.18
C SER A 56 4.12 12.30 4.62
#